data_AF-A0A8J6CX20-F1
#
_entry.id   AF-A0A8J6CX20-F1
#
_cell.length_a   1.000
_cell.length_b   1.000
_cell.length_c   1.000
_cell.angle_alpha   90.00
_cell.angle_beta   90.00
_cell.angle_gamma   90.00
#
_symmetry.space_group_name_H-M   'P 1'
#
loop_
_entity.id
_entity.type
_entity.pdbx_description
1 polymer ?
#
loop_
_entity_poly.entity_id
_entity_poly.type
_entity_poly.pdbx_seq_one_letter_code
_entity_poly.pdbx_strand_id
1 'polypeptide(L)'
;MVASLYASVGSGVETGEPRPGNQWSSLIFRKDDPLKNKALQNMKKGIQFSKAQIGGPLRNSIFLELKRNVWLNPDAELSGRKGRKKRQRGKHESQALMNNLEECKADNPQHLQQEEMAASAGAMDGLAASALRSVLQRVHQTAERCGRESQRIRVVAVSKTKSVSVIRQVYDAGHRCFGENYVQEIVEKAPQLPDDIEWHFIGNLQSNKVKPLIAGVPNLAMVETVDDEKIANHLNRVVGSFERKPLKVLVQVNTSGEESKSGVEPSGCVELVKHVSLNCPNLQFCGLMTIGMPDYTSTPENFKTLANCRSEVCKALGIPEEQCELSMGMSSDFELAIEMGSTNVRVGSIIFGAREYPKKT
;
A
#
# COMPACT_ATOMS: atom_id res chain seq x y z
N MET A 1 14.24 37.14 31.36
CA MET A 1 15.11 38.33 31.23
C MET A 1 16.07 38.06 30.08
N VAL A 2 15.80 38.59 28.88
CA VAL A 2 16.44 39.80 28.25
C VAL A 2 17.81 39.42 27.65
N ALA A 3 18.22 39.68 26.40
CA ALA A 3 17.77 40.39 25.18
C ALA A 3 18.66 39.88 24.00
N SER A 4 18.22 39.73 22.75
CA SER A 4 17.94 40.74 21.69
C SER A 4 19.14 41.61 21.26
N LEU A 5 19.63 41.44 20.01
CA LEU A 5 19.71 42.48 18.97
C LEU A 5 20.44 41.94 17.71
N TYR A 6 19.82 42.07 16.53
CA TYR A 6 20.21 43.08 15.52
C TYR A 6 19.13 43.15 14.43
N ALA A 7 18.72 44.38 14.13
CA ALA A 7 17.73 44.75 13.14
C ALA A 7 18.36 45.69 12.10
N SER A 8 17.64 45.84 10.98
CA SER A 8 17.66 46.94 10.01
C SER A 8 18.59 46.83 8.80
N VAL A 9 17.98 46.52 7.64
CA VAL A 9 17.97 47.42 6.49
C VAL A 9 16.55 47.39 5.90
N GLY A 10 15.88 48.54 5.86
CA GLY A 10 14.57 48.71 5.24
C GLY A 10 14.67 49.17 3.79
N SER A 11 13.59 48.95 3.02
CA SER A 11 12.81 49.99 2.32
C SER A 11 12.08 49.40 1.09
N GLY A 12 10.75 49.51 1.10
CA GLY A 12 9.88 49.68 -0.07
C GLY A 12 9.69 48.47 -1.01
N VAL A 13 8.47 47.92 -1.05
CA VAL A 13 7.47 48.14 -2.13
C VAL A 13 6.25 47.23 -1.86
N GLU A 14 5.10 47.77 -2.27
CA GLU A 14 3.70 47.44 -2.04
C GLU A 14 3.23 45.97 -2.00
N THR A 15 2.14 45.83 -1.24
CA THR A 15 1.27 44.69 -1.03
C THR A 15 0.53 44.26 -2.32
N GLY A 16 0.67 42.98 -2.67
CA GLY A 16 -0.26 42.27 -3.56
C GLY A 16 -0.56 40.89 -2.96
N GLU A 17 -1.83 40.62 -2.67
CA GLU A 17 -2.30 39.31 -2.17
C GLU A 17 -1.98 38.18 -3.16
N PRO A 18 -1.44 37.03 -2.72
CA PRO A 18 -1.29 35.88 -3.60
C PRO A 18 -2.56 35.02 -3.60
N ARG A 19 -3.15 34.85 -4.80
CA ARG A 19 -4.08 33.75 -5.11
C ARG A 19 -3.32 32.41 -5.13
N PRO A 20 -3.99 31.27 -4.86
CA PRO A 20 -3.31 30.00 -4.61
C PRO A 20 -2.88 29.32 -5.92
N GLY A 21 -1.60 29.00 -6.03
CA GLY A 21 -1.07 28.22 -7.14
C GLY A 21 0.43 27.98 -7.02
N ASN A 22 0.80 26.74 -6.68
CA ASN A 22 2.12 26.14 -6.87
C ASN A 22 3.27 26.65 -5.99
N GLN A 23 3.38 26.09 -4.78
CA GLN A 23 4.65 26.06 -4.05
C GLN A 23 5.58 24.99 -4.67
N TRP A 24 6.53 25.44 -5.49
CA TRP A 24 7.78 24.73 -5.74
C TRP A 24 8.94 25.69 -5.50
N SER A 25 9.51 25.72 -4.30
CA SER A 25 10.91 26.15 -4.10
C SER A 25 11.43 25.77 -2.72
N SER A 26 12.40 24.85 -2.69
CA SER A 26 13.58 24.95 -1.82
C SER A 26 14.54 23.77 -2.05
N LEU A 27 15.23 23.78 -3.20
CA LEU A 27 16.61 23.28 -3.23
C LEU A 27 17.49 24.43 -3.74
N ILE A 28 18.38 24.88 -2.87
CA ILE A 28 19.30 25.99 -3.11
C ILE A 28 20.35 25.52 -4.13
N PHE A 29 20.30 26.07 -5.34
CA PHE A 29 21.40 25.96 -6.31
C PHE A 29 21.83 27.36 -6.76
N ARG A 30 23.15 27.57 -6.86
CA ARG A 30 23.76 28.85 -7.28
C ARG A 30 23.25 29.24 -8.67
N LYS A 31 22.96 30.53 -8.84
CA LYS A 31 22.18 31.09 -9.96
C LYS A 31 22.91 31.05 -11.33
N ASP A 32 24.21 30.75 -11.35
CA ASP A 32 25.06 30.92 -12.52
C ASP A 32 25.92 29.67 -12.83
N ASP A 33 25.30 28.51 -13.05
CA ASP A 33 25.99 27.32 -13.59
C ASP A 33 25.91 27.29 -15.13
N PRO A 34 27.03 27.49 -15.86
CA PRO A 34 27.04 27.51 -17.32
C PRO A 34 26.57 26.19 -17.98
N LEU A 35 26.73 25.06 -17.30
CA LEU A 35 26.33 23.74 -17.81
C LEU A 35 24.80 23.57 -17.78
N LYS A 36 24.13 24.13 -16.75
CA LYS A 36 22.66 24.11 -16.63
C LYS A 36 22.01 24.94 -17.73
N ASN A 37 22.55 26.13 -18.02
CA ASN A 37 22.01 27.01 -19.06
C ASN A 37 22.16 26.42 -20.47
N LYS A 38 23.28 25.73 -20.73
CA LYS A 38 23.50 25.02 -22.01
C LYS A 38 22.59 23.79 -22.15
N ALA A 39 22.35 23.05 -21.06
CA ALA A 39 21.42 21.92 -21.05
C ALA A 39 19.97 22.36 -21.28
N LEU A 40 19.50 23.43 -20.62
CA LEU A 40 18.16 23.97 -20.82
C LEU A 40 17.95 24.53 -22.23
N GLN A 41 18.94 25.23 -22.79
CA GLN A 41 18.87 25.72 -24.19
C GLN A 41 18.77 24.58 -25.20
N ASN A 42 19.46 23.47 -24.97
CA ASN A 42 19.43 22.31 -25.86
C ASN A 42 18.15 21.47 -25.69
N MET A 43 17.58 21.43 -24.49
CA MET A 43 16.26 20.81 -24.22
C MET A 43 15.14 21.54 -24.96
N LYS A 44 15.19 22.89 -25.00
CA LYS A 44 14.27 23.70 -25.83
C LYS A 44 14.43 23.48 -27.35
N LYS A 45 15.54 22.88 -27.78
CA LYS A 45 15.85 22.59 -29.20
C LYS A 45 15.64 21.11 -29.59
N GLY A 46 15.19 20.25 -28.66
CA GLY A 46 14.86 18.85 -28.96
C GLY A 46 16.04 17.96 -29.34
N ILE A 47 17.27 18.31 -28.94
CA ILE A 47 18.47 17.56 -29.31
C ILE A 47 18.68 16.39 -28.34
N GLN A 48 18.79 15.15 -28.86
CA GLN A 48 19.07 13.95 -28.07
C GLN A 48 20.56 13.84 -27.68
N PHE A 49 20.84 13.39 -26.45
CA PHE A 49 22.21 13.19 -25.93
C PHE A 49 22.58 11.71 -25.86
N SER A 50 23.85 11.38 -26.15
CA SER A 50 24.41 10.04 -25.87
C SER A 50 25.11 10.01 -24.50
N LYS A 51 25.05 8.86 -23.81
CA LYS A 51 25.59 8.63 -22.44
C LYS A 51 27.10 8.95 -22.29
N ALA A 52 27.84 9.11 -23.38
CA ALA A 52 29.30 9.29 -23.37
C ALA A 52 29.76 10.75 -23.15
N GLN A 53 28.88 11.75 -23.20
CA GLN A 53 29.28 13.17 -23.18
C GLN A 53 29.21 13.88 -21.81
N ILE A 54 28.76 13.21 -20.74
CA ILE A 54 28.62 13.83 -19.41
C ILE A 54 29.65 13.21 -18.46
N GLY A 55 30.74 13.94 -18.21
CA GLY A 55 31.78 13.60 -17.24
C GLY A 55 31.62 14.35 -15.92
N GLY A 56 31.85 13.66 -14.80
CA GLY A 56 31.96 14.25 -13.47
C GLY A 56 30.74 14.06 -12.53
N PRO A 57 30.85 14.51 -11.27
CA PRO A 57 29.96 14.14 -10.15
C PRO A 57 28.50 14.59 -10.28
N LEU A 58 28.16 15.42 -11.28
CA LEU A 58 26.78 15.83 -11.60
C LEU A 58 25.95 14.75 -12.33
N ARG A 59 26.53 13.57 -12.60
CA ARG A 59 25.89 12.49 -13.36
C ARG A 59 24.56 12.00 -12.76
N ASN A 60 24.41 11.96 -11.44
CA ASN A 60 23.22 11.34 -10.83
C ASN A 60 22.03 12.29 -10.75
N SER A 61 22.23 13.57 -10.44
CA SER A 61 21.12 14.52 -10.24
C SER A 61 20.41 14.88 -11.55
N ILE A 62 21.17 15.12 -12.63
CA ILE A 62 20.60 15.44 -13.95
C ILE A 62 19.93 14.21 -14.57
N PHE A 63 20.46 13.01 -14.34
CA PHE A 63 19.90 11.77 -14.89
C PHE A 63 18.59 11.35 -14.21
N LEU A 64 18.44 11.63 -12.91
CA LEU A 64 17.19 11.45 -12.17
C LEU A 64 16.08 12.39 -12.68
N GLU A 65 16.44 13.62 -13.04
CA GLU A 65 15.49 14.62 -13.53
C GLU A 65 15.08 14.35 -14.99
N LEU A 66 15.98 13.84 -15.83
CA LEU A 66 15.68 13.37 -17.19
C LEU A 66 14.77 12.13 -17.21
N LYS A 67 14.86 11.24 -16.21
CA LYS A 67 13.95 10.09 -16.09
C LYS A 67 12.50 10.46 -15.75
N ARG A 68 12.27 11.65 -15.17
CA ARG A 68 10.93 12.09 -14.75
C ARG A 68 10.06 12.62 -15.89
N ASN A 69 10.66 13.00 -17.03
CA ASN A 69 9.95 13.62 -18.17
C ASN A 69 10.15 12.84 -19.49
N VAL A 70 9.51 11.66 -19.56
CA VAL A 70 9.03 10.83 -20.71
C VAL A 70 9.98 10.43 -21.89
N TRP A 71 9.79 9.16 -22.31
CA TRP A 71 10.26 8.41 -23.50
C TRP A 71 11.75 8.03 -23.55
N LEU A 72 12.09 6.94 -22.84
CA LEU A 72 13.24 6.10 -23.21
C LEU A 72 12.71 4.83 -23.87
N ASN A 73 12.95 4.69 -25.17
CA ASN A 73 12.73 3.47 -25.94
C ASN A 73 13.89 2.50 -25.64
N PRO A 74 13.66 1.24 -25.17
CA PRO A 74 14.75 0.33 -24.82
C PRO A 74 15.53 -0.22 -26.03
N ASP A 75 15.00 -0.15 -27.25
CA ASP A 75 15.60 -0.79 -28.42
C ASP A 75 16.20 0.22 -29.39
N ALA A 76 17.50 0.46 -29.25
CA ALA A 76 18.31 1.12 -30.27
C ALA A 76 19.69 0.45 -30.36
N GLU A 77 19.74 -0.70 -31.04
CA GLU A 77 20.99 -1.29 -31.52
C GLU A 77 21.58 -0.41 -32.64
N LEU A 78 22.79 0.08 -32.40
CA LEU A 78 23.60 0.81 -33.37
C LEU A 78 24.20 -0.16 -34.40
N SER A 79 23.59 -0.23 -35.59
CA SER A 79 24.28 -0.66 -36.81
C SER A 79 25.20 0.47 -37.30
N GLY A 80 26.52 0.25 -37.22
CA GLY A 80 27.52 1.27 -37.49
C GLY A 80 28.83 0.71 -38.04
N ARG A 81 28.84 0.54 -39.36
CA ARG A 81 29.97 0.24 -40.27
C ARG A 81 31.37 0.59 -39.74
N LYS A 82 32.28 -0.39 -39.77
CA LYS A 82 33.70 -0.19 -40.13
C LYS A 82 34.12 -1.22 -41.17
N GLY A 83 34.37 -0.75 -42.38
CA GLY A 83 35.09 -1.53 -43.39
C GLY A 83 36.60 -1.41 -43.21
N ARG A 84 37.32 -2.52 -43.36
CA ARG A 84 38.57 -2.59 -44.15
C ARG A 84 39.01 -4.04 -44.39
N LYS A 85 38.82 -4.46 -45.64
CA LYS A 85 39.74 -5.18 -46.55
C LYS A 85 40.64 -6.32 -45.99
N LYS A 86 40.41 -7.52 -46.54
CA LYS A 86 41.16 -8.17 -47.66
C LYS A 86 41.69 -9.60 -47.37
N ARG A 87 41.45 -10.43 -48.40
CA ARG A 87 42.16 -11.65 -48.88
C ARG A 87 41.78 -12.99 -48.24
N GLN A 88 41.76 -14.13 -48.93
CA GLN A 88 41.57 -14.51 -50.35
C GLN A 88 41.65 -16.05 -50.38
N ARG A 89 40.87 -16.70 -51.27
CA ARG A 89 40.98 -18.12 -51.74
C ARG A 89 40.49 -19.20 -50.75
N GLY A 90 39.79 -20.26 -51.18
CA GLY A 90 39.57 -20.79 -52.52
C GLY A 90 38.31 -21.66 -52.61
N LYS A 91 37.85 -21.83 -53.85
CA LYS A 91 36.80 -22.77 -54.29
C LYS A 91 37.35 -24.20 -54.28
N HIS A 92 36.58 -25.18 -53.83
CA HIS A 92 35.99 -26.27 -54.63
C HIS A 92 35.44 -27.37 -53.72
N GLU A 93 34.60 -28.22 -54.32
CA GLU A 93 33.94 -29.43 -53.80
C GLU A 93 32.61 -29.16 -53.09
N SER A 94 31.49 -29.14 -53.81
CA SER A 94 30.77 -30.26 -54.46
C SER A 94 29.68 -30.83 -53.55
N GLN A 95 28.43 -30.57 -53.98
CA GLN A 95 27.40 -31.59 -54.04
C GLN A 95 27.15 -32.41 -52.76
N ALA A 96 26.60 -31.78 -51.73
CA ALA A 96 25.69 -32.45 -50.79
C ALA A 96 24.44 -31.58 -50.66
N LEU A 97 23.56 -31.78 -51.64
CA LEU A 97 22.19 -31.31 -51.64
C LEU A 97 21.43 -32.06 -50.53
N MET A 98 20.53 -31.33 -49.86
CA MET A 98 19.35 -31.85 -49.16
C MET A 98 19.60 -32.70 -47.92
N ASN A 99 19.73 -32.04 -46.77
CA ASN A 99 18.77 -32.15 -45.65
C ASN A 99 19.27 -31.32 -44.47
N ASN A 100 18.32 -30.78 -43.70
CA ASN A 100 18.48 -30.15 -42.38
C ASN A 100 18.77 -28.64 -42.34
N LEU A 101 17.86 -27.81 -42.85
CA LEU A 101 17.71 -26.45 -42.28
C LEU A 101 16.26 -25.90 -42.28
N GLU A 102 15.27 -26.72 -42.61
CA GLU A 102 13.85 -26.41 -42.38
C GLU A 102 13.17 -27.59 -41.71
N GLU A 103 13.31 -27.70 -40.39
CA GLU A 103 12.30 -28.39 -39.59
C GLU A 103 12.30 -27.84 -38.16
N CYS A 104 11.16 -27.23 -37.83
CA CYS A 104 10.55 -27.19 -36.51
C CYS A 104 11.33 -26.46 -35.40
N LYS A 105 11.10 -25.15 -35.33
CA LYS A 105 10.70 -24.53 -34.05
C LYS A 105 9.48 -25.29 -33.55
N ALA A 106 9.71 -26.41 -32.87
CA ALA A 106 8.67 -27.11 -32.14
C ALA A 106 8.32 -26.25 -30.93
N ASP A 107 7.08 -25.76 -30.93
CA ASP A 107 6.43 -25.12 -29.81
C ASP A 107 6.70 -25.91 -28.53
N ASN A 108 7.47 -25.33 -27.61
CA ASN A 108 7.57 -25.86 -26.26
C ASN A 108 6.30 -25.39 -25.52
N PRO A 109 5.32 -26.26 -25.22
CA PRO A 109 4.07 -25.85 -24.58
C PRO A 109 4.30 -25.21 -23.20
N GLN A 110 5.45 -25.45 -22.55
CA GLN A 110 5.81 -24.82 -21.29
C GLN A 110 6.20 -23.34 -21.44
N HIS A 111 6.80 -22.93 -22.57
CA HIS A 111 7.19 -21.54 -22.82
C HIS A 111 5.98 -20.69 -23.21
N LEU A 112 5.09 -21.23 -24.05
CA LEU A 112 3.82 -20.60 -24.40
C LEU A 112 2.89 -20.47 -23.18
N GLN A 113 2.84 -21.47 -22.30
CA GLN A 113 2.10 -21.36 -21.03
C GLN A 113 2.69 -20.31 -20.09
N GLN A 114 4.02 -20.17 -20.02
CA GLN A 114 4.66 -19.12 -19.22
C GLN A 114 4.41 -17.71 -19.78
N GLU A 115 4.44 -17.54 -21.11
CA GLU A 115 4.14 -16.25 -21.74
C GLU A 115 2.67 -15.88 -21.65
N GLU A 116 1.74 -16.84 -21.75
CA GLU A 116 0.30 -16.63 -21.58
C GLU A 116 -0.08 -16.37 -20.11
N MET A 117 0.62 -17.02 -19.16
CA MET A 117 0.54 -16.69 -17.73
C MET A 117 1.12 -15.32 -17.40
N ALA A 118 2.23 -14.92 -18.03
CA ALA A 118 2.81 -13.59 -17.86
C ALA A 118 1.94 -12.49 -18.51
N ALA A 119 1.30 -12.77 -19.65
CA ALA A 119 0.38 -11.86 -20.32
C ALA A 119 -0.96 -11.72 -19.58
N SER A 120 -1.49 -12.80 -19.00
CA SER A 120 -2.67 -12.74 -18.13
C SER A 120 -2.37 -12.05 -16.79
N ALA A 121 -1.17 -12.23 -16.23
CA ALA A 121 -0.68 -11.43 -15.10
C ALA A 121 -0.57 -9.94 -15.49
N GLY A 122 -0.03 -9.65 -16.68
CA GLY A 122 0.08 -8.32 -17.28
C GLY A 122 -1.25 -7.60 -17.53
N ALA A 123 -2.29 -8.35 -17.95
CA ALA A 123 -3.64 -7.82 -18.10
C ALA A 123 -4.33 -7.59 -16.74
N MET A 124 -3.98 -8.41 -15.73
CA MET A 124 -4.38 -8.19 -14.34
C MET A 124 -3.66 -6.98 -13.70
N ASP A 125 -2.50 -6.56 -14.23
CA ASP A 125 -1.70 -5.44 -13.70
C ASP A 125 -2.46 -4.11 -13.58
N GLY A 126 -3.51 -3.90 -14.38
CA GLY A 126 -4.38 -2.72 -14.29
C GLY A 126 -5.68 -2.94 -13.52
N LEU A 127 -6.13 -4.19 -13.37
CA LEU A 127 -7.48 -4.50 -12.89
C LEU A 127 -7.63 -4.23 -11.39
N ALA A 128 -6.69 -4.71 -10.57
CA ALA A 128 -6.74 -4.49 -9.12
C ALA A 128 -6.58 -3.00 -8.75
N ALA A 129 -5.68 -2.30 -9.44
CA ALA A 129 -5.51 -0.86 -9.29
C ALA A 129 -6.77 -0.06 -9.72
N SER A 130 -7.42 -0.47 -10.80
CA SER A 130 -8.68 0.15 -11.26
C SER A 130 -9.82 -0.10 -10.28
N ALA A 131 -9.94 -1.33 -9.79
CA ALA A 131 -10.93 -1.69 -8.79
C ALA A 131 -10.73 -0.95 -7.46
N LEU A 132 -9.48 -0.79 -7.01
CA LEU A 132 -9.15 0.07 -5.85
C LEU A 132 -9.66 1.49 -6.07
N ARG A 133 -9.36 2.11 -7.23
CA ARG A 133 -9.83 3.48 -7.53
C ARG A 133 -11.35 3.58 -7.48
N SER A 134 -12.06 2.57 -8.00
CA SER A 134 -13.52 2.51 -7.90
C SER A 134 -14.01 2.44 -6.45
N VAL A 135 -13.37 1.62 -5.61
CA VAL A 135 -13.69 1.54 -4.17
C VAL A 135 -13.45 2.88 -3.48
N LEU A 136 -12.28 3.50 -3.70
CA LEU A 136 -11.96 4.81 -3.11
C LEU A 136 -12.97 5.89 -3.53
N GLN A 137 -13.40 5.88 -4.80
CA GLN A 137 -14.43 6.79 -5.29
C GLN A 137 -15.79 6.56 -4.58
N ARG A 138 -16.21 5.30 -4.43
CA ARG A 138 -17.46 4.96 -3.73
C ARG A 138 -17.44 5.35 -2.25
N VAL A 139 -16.29 5.16 -1.59
CA VAL A 139 -16.07 5.61 -0.22
C VAL A 139 -16.18 7.13 -0.13
N HIS A 140 -15.52 7.85 -1.02
CA HIS A 140 -15.59 9.32 -1.06
C HIS A 140 -17.02 9.83 -1.28
N GLN A 141 -17.72 9.31 -2.28
CA GLN A 141 -19.11 9.68 -2.58
C GLN A 141 -20.04 9.39 -1.40
N THR A 142 -19.89 8.23 -0.77
CA THR A 142 -20.71 7.87 0.40
C THR A 142 -20.42 8.79 1.57
N ALA A 143 -19.14 9.10 1.84
CA ALA A 143 -18.76 10.03 2.89
C ALA A 143 -19.37 11.42 2.68
N GLU A 144 -19.32 11.94 1.46
CA GLU A 144 -19.91 13.23 1.09
C GLU A 144 -21.43 13.25 1.29
N ARG A 145 -22.14 12.19 0.86
CA ARG A 145 -23.60 12.08 1.10
C ARG A 145 -23.95 12.11 2.59
N CYS A 146 -23.07 11.58 3.44
CA CYS A 146 -23.25 11.58 4.90
C CYS A 146 -22.77 12.87 5.57
N GLY A 147 -22.25 13.86 4.83
CA GLY A 147 -21.65 15.06 5.41
C GLY A 147 -20.36 14.79 6.20
N ARG A 148 -19.63 13.72 5.86
CA ARG A 148 -18.41 13.29 6.54
C ARG A 148 -17.18 13.58 5.68
N GLU A 149 -16.07 13.91 6.32
CA GLU A 149 -14.76 14.03 5.67
C GLU A 149 -14.28 12.65 5.19
N SER A 150 -14.12 12.47 3.88
CA SER A 150 -13.69 11.18 3.30
C SER A 150 -12.30 10.76 3.76
N GLN A 151 -11.42 11.71 4.10
CA GLN A 151 -10.08 11.42 4.62
C GLN A 151 -10.10 10.72 5.98
N ARG A 152 -11.22 10.75 6.70
CA ARG A 152 -11.39 10.02 7.98
C ARG A 152 -11.80 8.56 7.79
N ILE A 153 -11.97 8.10 6.55
CA ILE A 153 -12.36 6.73 6.23
C ILE A 153 -11.19 6.02 5.56
N ARG A 154 -10.54 5.13 6.30
CA ARG A 154 -9.47 4.26 5.82
C ARG A 154 -10.07 3.09 5.05
N VAL A 155 -9.57 2.88 3.83
CA VAL A 155 -9.81 1.63 3.11
C VAL A 155 -8.66 0.69 3.42
N VAL A 156 -8.96 -0.48 3.98
CA VAL A 156 -8.01 -1.55 4.20
C VAL A 156 -8.18 -2.57 3.08
N ALA A 157 -7.21 -2.63 2.15
CA ALA A 157 -7.24 -3.59 1.05
C ALA A 157 -6.90 -5.00 1.56
N VAL A 158 -7.90 -5.88 1.62
CA VAL A 158 -7.76 -7.23 2.19
C VAL A 158 -7.13 -8.18 1.17
N SER A 159 -5.85 -8.50 1.35
CA SER A 159 -5.01 -9.22 0.38
C SER A 159 -4.77 -10.70 0.71
N LYS A 160 -5.51 -11.26 1.68
CA LYS A 160 -5.44 -12.70 2.00
C LYS A 160 -5.61 -13.55 0.73
N THR A 161 -4.80 -14.60 0.63
CA THR A 161 -4.75 -15.51 -0.53
C THR A 161 -4.36 -14.86 -1.86
N LYS A 162 -3.90 -13.61 -1.88
CA LYS A 162 -3.42 -12.92 -3.09
C LYS A 162 -1.89 -12.90 -3.13
N SER A 163 -1.34 -12.98 -4.34
CA SER A 163 0.11 -13.00 -4.56
C SER A 163 0.75 -11.64 -4.30
N VAL A 164 2.05 -11.64 -4.01
CA VAL A 164 2.85 -10.41 -3.83
C VAL A 164 2.74 -9.49 -5.05
N SER A 165 2.70 -10.06 -6.26
CA SER A 165 2.56 -9.28 -7.50
C SER A 165 1.29 -8.43 -7.54
N VAL A 166 0.14 -9.02 -7.19
CA VAL A 166 -1.14 -8.28 -7.20
C VAL A 166 -1.18 -7.22 -6.09
N ILE A 167 -0.59 -7.50 -4.92
CA ILE A 167 -0.45 -6.51 -3.85
C ILE A 167 0.41 -5.34 -4.32
N ARG A 168 1.50 -5.62 -5.04
CA ARG A 168 2.39 -4.62 -5.62
C ARG A 168 1.68 -3.69 -6.58
N GLN A 169 0.75 -4.19 -7.41
CA GLN A 169 -0.06 -3.35 -8.31
C GLN A 169 -0.91 -2.31 -7.55
N VAL A 170 -1.57 -2.76 -6.47
CA VAL A 170 -2.40 -1.89 -5.62
C VAL A 170 -1.53 -0.89 -4.86
N TYR A 171 -0.33 -1.30 -4.44
CA TYR A 171 0.67 -0.42 -3.84
C TYR A 171 1.17 0.66 -4.81
N ASP A 172 1.50 0.28 -6.04
CA ASP A 172 2.02 1.18 -7.08
C ASP A 172 0.94 2.17 -7.55
N ALA A 173 -0.35 1.84 -7.35
CA ALA A 173 -1.46 2.77 -7.48
C ALA A 173 -1.57 3.81 -6.34
N GLY A 174 -0.65 3.79 -5.38
CA GLY A 174 -0.55 4.73 -4.26
C GLY A 174 -1.14 4.25 -2.94
N HIS A 175 -1.67 3.03 -2.87
CA HIS A 175 -2.25 2.50 -1.64
C HIS A 175 -1.18 2.06 -0.64
N ARG A 176 -1.48 2.13 0.66
CA ARG A 176 -0.55 1.75 1.74
C ARG A 176 -1.16 0.82 2.79
N CYS A 177 -2.46 0.85 3.02
CA CYS A 177 -3.10 0.11 4.10
C CYS A 177 -3.59 -1.26 3.63
N PHE A 178 -2.93 -2.35 4.02
CA PHE A 178 -3.27 -3.71 3.60
C PHE A 178 -3.67 -4.58 4.77
N GLY A 179 -4.68 -5.43 4.57
CA GLY A 179 -5.22 -6.33 5.57
C GLY A 179 -4.90 -7.81 5.30
N GLU A 180 -4.36 -8.51 6.29
CA GLU A 180 -4.08 -9.95 6.21
C GLU A 180 -4.76 -10.73 7.33
N ASN A 181 -5.21 -11.95 7.01
CA ASN A 181 -5.90 -12.83 7.95
C ASN A 181 -5.00 -13.92 8.53
N TYR A 182 -3.90 -14.26 7.85
CA TYR A 182 -3.07 -15.41 8.21
C TYR A 182 -1.65 -14.93 8.54
N VAL A 183 -1.19 -15.20 9.77
CA VAL A 183 0.14 -14.76 10.23
C VAL A 183 1.25 -15.28 9.33
N GLN A 184 1.12 -16.51 8.81
CA GLN A 184 2.11 -17.06 7.90
C GLN A 184 2.18 -16.27 6.58
N GLU A 185 1.03 -15.96 5.96
CA GLU A 185 1.01 -15.21 4.70
C GLU A 185 1.63 -13.81 4.86
N ILE A 186 1.27 -13.06 5.90
CA ILE A 186 1.81 -11.71 6.09
C ILE A 186 3.32 -11.72 6.39
N VAL A 187 3.81 -12.70 7.18
CA VAL A 187 5.24 -12.85 7.47
C VAL A 187 6.03 -13.21 6.20
N GLU A 188 5.44 -13.98 5.29
CA GLU A 188 6.05 -14.30 4.00
C GLU A 188 6.00 -13.12 3.03
N LYS A 189 4.90 -12.35 2.99
CA LYS A 189 4.68 -11.24 2.05
C LYS A 189 5.41 -9.97 2.43
N ALA A 190 5.40 -9.58 3.71
CA ALA A 190 5.88 -8.26 4.15
C ALA A 190 7.34 -7.97 3.74
N PRO A 191 8.30 -8.90 3.85
CA PRO A 191 9.69 -8.65 3.43
C PRO A 191 9.88 -8.48 1.90
N GLN A 192 8.90 -8.89 1.10
CA GLN A 192 8.95 -8.84 -0.37
C GLN A 192 8.31 -7.55 -0.92
N LEU A 193 7.69 -6.74 -0.06
CA LEU A 193 6.96 -5.54 -0.42
C LEU A 193 7.63 -4.31 0.23
N PRO A 194 7.30 -3.09 -0.25
CA PRO A 194 7.84 -1.86 0.32
C PRO A 194 7.56 -1.72 1.81
N ASP A 195 8.52 -1.11 2.50
CA ASP A 195 8.53 -0.94 3.95
C ASP A 195 7.54 0.11 4.46
N ASP A 196 7.10 1.03 3.59
CA ASP A 196 6.07 2.03 3.89
C ASP A 196 4.62 1.49 3.80
N ILE A 197 4.43 0.19 3.54
CA ILE A 197 3.13 -0.46 3.72
C ILE A 197 2.73 -0.43 5.20
N GLU A 198 1.47 -0.11 5.46
CA GLU A 198 0.83 -0.21 6.76
C GLU A 198 0.04 -1.51 6.82
N TRP A 199 0.62 -2.53 7.45
CA TRP A 199 -0.07 -3.80 7.59
C TRP A 199 -1.05 -3.81 8.76
N HIS A 200 -2.26 -4.30 8.49
CA HIS A 200 -3.30 -4.56 9.46
C HIS A 200 -3.49 -6.08 9.56
N PHE A 201 -3.33 -6.64 10.76
CA PHE A 201 -3.74 -8.01 11.01
C PHE A 201 -5.20 -8.05 11.43
N ILE A 202 -6.04 -8.68 10.60
CA ILE A 202 -7.50 -8.71 10.74
C ILE A 202 -8.06 -10.15 10.83
N GLY A 203 -7.19 -11.13 11.06
CA GLY A 203 -7.56 -12.52 11.32
C GLY A 203 -7.59 -12.84 12.81
N ASN A 204 -8.15 -14.00 13.18
CA ASN A 204 -8.12 -14.47 14.56
C ASN A 204 -6.66 -14.72 15.00
N LEU A 205 -6.21 -14.01 16.04
CA LEU A 205 -4.82 -14.06 16.50
C LEU A 205 -4.63 -15.11 17.60
N GLN A 206 -4.04 -16.24 17.23
CA GLN A 206 -3.68 -17.27 18.20
C GLN A 206 -2.41 -16.88 18.97
N SER A 207 -2.36 -17.19 20.27
CA SER A 207 -1.23 -16.83 21.16
C SER A 207 0.14 -17.29 20.61
N ASN A 208 0.23 -18.51 20.07
CA ASN A 208 1.48 -19.04 19.49
C ASN A 208 1.93 -18.34 18.19
N LYS A 209 1.05 -17.54 17.57
CA LYS A 209 1.34 -16.78 16.34
C LYS A 209 1.70 -15.31 16.59
N VAL A 210 1.53 -14.82 17.82
CA VAL A 210 1.88 -13.44 18.19
C VAL A 210 3.36 -13.14 17.97
N LYS A 211 4.27 -13.96 18.51
CA LYS A 211 5.72 -13.74 18.34
C LYS A 211 6.17 -13.79 16.88
N PRO A 212 5.76 -14.79 16.07
CA PRO A 212 6.01 -14.76 14.63
C PRO A 212 5.50 -13.51 13.93
N LEU A 213 4.28 -13.05 14.24
CA LEU A 213 3.70 -11.85 13.64
C LEU A 213 4.52 -10.59 13.94
N ILE A 214 4.82 -10.35 15.22
CA ILE A 214 5.55 -9.14 15.63
C ILE A 214 7.00 -9.14 15.12
N ALA A 215 7.65 -10.31 15.11
CA ALA A 215 9.04 -10.43 14.65
C ALA A 215 9.16 -10.36 13.12
N GLY A 216 8.20 -10.94 12.39
CA GLY A 216 8.27 -11.08 10.93
C GLY A 216 7.69 -9.89 10.16
N VAL A 217 6.96 -8.99 10.82
CA VAL A 217 6.30 -7.83 10.18
C VAL A 217 6.66 -6.54 10.91
N PRO A 218 7.85 -5.95 10.64
CA PRO A 218 8.32 -4.74 11.32
C PRO A 218 7.38 -3.54 11.16
N ASN A 219 6.77 -3.41 9.98
CA ASN A 219 5.78 -2.38 9.62
C ASN A 219 4.32 -2.80 9.90
N LEU A 220 4.10 -3.69 10.88
CA LEU A 220 2.75 -3.97 11.38
C LEU A 220 2.18 -2.73 12.05
N ALA A 221 1.22 -2.09 11.39
CA ALA A 221 0.60 -0.86 11.86
C ALA A 221 -0.48 -1.12 12.91
N MET A 222 -1.27 -2.19 12.76
CA MET A 222 -2.42 -2.44 13.61
C MET A 222 -2.77 -3.94 13.73
N VAL A 223 -3.30 -4.35 14.88
CA VAL A 223 -4.03 -5.63 15.08
C VAL A 223 -5.47 -5.30 15.43
N GLU A 224 -6.42 -5.75 14.60
CA GLU A 224 -7.83 -5.36 14.76
C GLU A 224 -8.68 -6.37 15.53
N THR A 225 -8.07 -7.46 16.00
CA THR A 225 -8.76 -8.69 16.43
C THR A 225 -8.51 -9.07 17.89
N VAL A 226 -8.22 -8.09 18.76
CA VAL A 226 -8.07 -8.35 20.20
C VAL A 226 -9.45 -8.60 20.80
N ASP A 227 -9.74 -9.81 21.28
CA ASP A 227 -11.05 -10.22 21.78
C ASP A 227 -11.06 -10.73 23.22
N ASP A 228 -9.90 -10.90 23.85
CA ASP A 228 -9.79 -11.25 25.27
C ASP A 228 -8.53 -10.69 25.96
N GLU A 229 -8.50 -10.73 27.30
CA GLU A 229 -7.36 -10.26 28.09
C GLU A 229 -6.11 -11.11 27.91
N LYS A 230 -6.25 -12.42 27.65
CA LYS A 230 -5.10 -13.33 27.50
C LYS A 230 -4.31 -12.97 26.26
N ILE A 231 -4.99 -12.74 25.13
CA ILE A 231 -4.36 -12.33 23.89
C ILE A 231 -3.81 -10.91 23.99
N ALA A 232 -4.53 -9.98 24.64
CA ALA A 232 -4.05 -8.62 24.91
C ALA A 232 -2.74 -8.64 25.73
N ASN A 233 -2.71 -9.38 26.85
CA ASN A 233 -1.53 -9.51 27.71
C ASN A 233 -0.35 -10.16 26.97
N HIS A 234 -0.62 -11.21 26.20
CA HIS A 234 0.41 -11.89 25.43
C HIS A 234 1.00 -10.99 24.34
N LEU A 235 0.14 -10.28 23.59
CA LEU A 235 0.52 -9.31 22.58
C LEU A 235 1.34 -8.17 23.19
N ASN A 236 0.87 -7.57 24.29
CA ASN A 236 1.58 -6.53 25.03
C ASN A 236 3.00 -6.96 25.45
N ARG A 237 3.14 -8.17 26.00
CA ARG A 237 4.44 -8.70 26.44
C ARG A 237 5.38 -8.91 25.25
N VAL A 238 4.89 -9.46 24.15
CA VAL A 238 5.70 -9.72 22.97
C VAL A 238 6.11 -8.41 22.32
N VAL A 239 5.20 -7.45 22.13
CA VAL A 239 5.53 -6.13 21.57
C VAL A 239 6.61 -5.44 22.41
N GLY A 240 6.51 -5.52 23.75
CA GLY A 240 7.53 -4.98 24.67
C GLY A 240 8.92 -5.62 24.60
N SER A 241 9.07 -6.75 23.91
CA SER A 241 10.38 -7.38 23.65
C SER A 241 11.09 -6.87 22.39
N PHE A 242 10.46 -5.96 21.64
CA PHE A 242 11.03 -5.36 20.43
C PHE A 242 11.10 -3.83 20.55
N GLU A 243 12.15 -3.24 19.99
CA GLU A 243 12.28 -1.78 19.90
C GLU A 243 11.33 -1.24 18.83
N ARG A 244 10.10 -0.92 19.24
CA ARG A 244 9.06 -0.32 18.39
C ARG A 244 8.14 0.58 19.19
N LYS A 245 7.41 1.45 18.49
CA LYS A 245 6.29 2.18 19.08
C LYS A 245 5.21 1.20 19.56
N PRO A 246 4.39 1.58 20.57
CA PRO A 246 3.23 0.81 20.96
C PRO A 246 2.40 0.40 19.75
N LEU A 247 1.98 -0.87 19.70
CA LEU A 247 1.22 -1.40 18.58
C LEU A 247 -0.23 -0.93 18.70
N LYS A 248 -0.76 -0.32 17.64
CA LYS A 248 -2.18 0.05 17.60
C LYS A 248 -3.04 -1.20 17.61
N VAL A 249 -4.09 -1.20 18.41
CA VAL A 249 -5.04 -2.31 18.50
C VAL A 249 -6.47 -1.82 18.45
N LEU A 250 -7.32 -2.61 17.81
CA LEU A 250 -8.77 -2.52 17.97
C LEU A 250 -9.27 -3.73 18.77
N VAL A 251 -10.32 -3.50 19.56
CA VAL A 251 -11.03 -4.57 20.25
C VAL A 251 -12.14 -5.11 19.36
N GLN A 252 -12.13 -6.41 19.10
CA GLN A 252 -13.15 -7.08 18.30
C GLN A 252 -14.38 -7.39 19.16
N VAL A 253 -15.54 -6.88 18.75
CA VAL A 253 -16.83 -7.12 19.41
C VAL A 253 -17.66 -8.08 18.56
N ASN A 254 -18.25 -9.07 19.20
CA ASN A 254 -19.24 -9.95 18.58
C ASN A 254 -20.59 -9.22 18.48
N THR A 255 -20.91 -8.67 17.31
CA THR A 255 -22.20 -7.97 17.09
C THR A 255 -23.28 -8.83 16.47
N SER A 256 -23.02 -10.13 16.19
CA SER A 256 -24.02 -11.02 15.59
C SER A 256 -24.95 -11.67 16.62
N GLY A 257 -24.52 -11.76 17.89
CA GLY A 257 -25.25 -12.45 18.95
C GLY A 257 -25.14 -13.98 18.91
N GLU A 258 -24.30 -14.54 18.03
CA GLU A 258 -24.02 -15.97 18.00
C GLU A 258 -22.84 -16.29 18.93
N GLU A 259 -23.06 -17.08 19.99
CA GLU A 259 -22.03 -17.45 20.98
C GLU A 259 -20.79 -18.15 20.39
N SER A 260 -20.94 -18.77 19.21
CA SER A 260 -19.85 -19.50 18.55
C SER A 260 -18.84 -18.61 17.82
N LYS A 261 -19.00 -17.28 17.84
CA LYS A 261 -18.21 -16.36 17.02
C LYS A 261 -17.12 -15.64 17.82
N SER A 262 -16.08 -15.23 17.09
CA SER A 262 -14.95 -14.50 17.65
C SER A 262 -15.34 -13.06 17.99
N GLY A 263 -14.72 -12.51 19.02
CA GLY A 263 -15.04 -11.19 19.55
C GLY A 263 -15.59 -11.27 20.97
N VAL A 264 -15.34 -10.22 21.75
CA VAL A 264 -15.94 -10.05 23.07
C VAL A 264 -17.43 -9.76 22.93
N GLU A 265 -18.25 -10.29 23.83
CA GLU A 265 -19.65 -9.89 23.90
C GLU A 265 -19.77 -8.38 24.17
N PRO A 266 -20.80 -7.69 23.62
CA PRO A 266 -20.97 -6.24 23.81
C PRO A 266 -20.92 -5.80 25.28
N SER A 267 -21.45 -6.62 26.19
CA SER A 267 -21.45 -6.37 27.63
C SER A 267 -20.05 -6.41 28.26
N GLY A 268 -19.11 -7.17 27.70
CA GLY A 268 -17.72 -7.27 28.16
C GLY A 268 -16.76 -6.26 27.51
N CYS A 269 -17.23 -5.53 26.50
CA CYS A 269 -16.39 -4.64 25.69
C CYS A 269 -15.68 -3.57 26.53
N VAL A 270 -16.42 -2.86 27.40
CA VAL A 270 -15.85 -1.79 28.23
C VAL A 270 -14.72 -2.28 29.14
N GLU A 271 -14.90 -3.45 29.78
CA GLU A 271 -13.90 -3.99 30.70
C GLU A 271 -12.64 -4.46 29.96
N LEU A 272 -12.79 -5.12 28.81
CA LEU A 272 -11.63 -5.48 27.98
C LEU A 272 -10.87 -4.24 27.49
N VAL A 273 -11.58 -3.19 27.06
CA VAL A 273 -10.93 -1.95 26.61
C VAL A 273 -10.18 -1.24 27.75
N LYS A 274 -10.77 -1.20 28.96
CA LYS A 274 -10.06 -0.68 30.15
C LYS A 274 -8.81 -1.50 30.43
N HIS A 275 -8.88 -2.83 30.35
CA HIS A 275 -7.73 -3.69 30.54
C HIS A 275 -6.62 -3.39 29.52
N VAL A 276 -6.94 -3.28 28.24
CA VAL A 276 -5.97 -2.91 27.19
C VAL A 276 -5.37 -1.53 27.50
N SER A 277 -6.19 -0.54 27.85
CA SER A 277 -5.74 0.84 28.04
C SER A 277 -4.88 1.04 29.29
N LEU A 278 -5.19 0.34 30.38
CA LEU A 278 -4.54 0.52 31.69
C LEU A 278 -3.38 -0.45 31.92
N ASN A 279 -3.49 -1.68 31.42
CA ASN A 279 -2.56 -2.77 31.77
C ASN A 279 -1.62 -3.16 30.62
N CYS A 280 -1.82 -2.63 29.41
CA CYS A 280 -1.01 -2.99 28.24
C CYS A 280 -0.23 -1.78 27.68
N PRO A 281 0.86 -1.33 28.32
CA PRO A 281 1.59 -0.11 27.93
C PRO A 281 2.28 -0.19 26.56
N ASN A 282 2.52 -1.39 26.03
CA ASN A 282 3.08 -1.59 24.69
C ASN A 282 2.00 -1.68 23.60
N LEU A 283 0.72 -1.54 23.97
CA LEU A 283 -0.41 -1.46 23.06
C LEU A 283 -1.01 -0.06 23.13
N GLN A 284 -1.52 0.42 22.00
CA GLN A 284 -2.29 1.64 21.90
C GLN A 284 -3.70 1.27 21.49
N PHE A 285 -4.67 1.40 22.39
CA PHE A 285 -6.07 1.29 22.02
C PHE A 285 -6.44 2.39 21.01
N CYS A 286 -7.02 2.01 19.88
CA CYS A 286 -7.43 2.95 18.82
C CYS A 286 -8.92 2.88 18.49
N GLY A 287 -9.63 1.85 18.92
CA GLY A 287 -11.04 1.71 18.57
C GLY A 287 -11.58 0.28 18.64
N LEU A 288 -12.72 0.08 17.99
CA LEU A 288 -13.45 -1.18 17.97
C LEU A 288 -13.56 -1.74 16.55
N MET A 289 -13.69 -3.06 16.47
CA MET A 289 -13.87 -3.79 15.22
C MET A 289 -15.04 -4.75 15.34
N THR A 290 -15.82 -4.93 14.27
CA THR A 290 -16.71 -6.09 14.14
C THR A 290 -16.59 -6.71 12.74
N ILE A 291 -16.73 -8.03 12.69
CA ILE A 291 -16.91 -8.77 11.45
C ILE A 291 -18.35 -8.57 10.92
N GLY A 292 -19.32 -8.25 11.78
CA GLY A 292 -20.74 -8.23 11.43
C GLY A 292 -21.29 -9.65 11.32
N MET A 293 -22.17 -9.90 10.35
CA MET A 293 -22.64 -11.25 10.05
C MET A 293 -21.63 -11.99 9.16
N PRO A 294 -21.26 -13.24 9.49
CA PRO A 294 -20.19 -13.97 8.79
C PRO A 294 -20.53 -14.36 7.35
N ASP A 295 -21.83 -14.43 7.04
CA ASP A 295 -22.38 -14.70 5.71
C ASP A 295 -22.61 -13.42 4.88
N TYR A 296 -22.06 -12.29 5.34
CA TYR A 296 -22.15 -10.98 4.69
C TYR A 296 -23.57 -10.39 4.65
N THR A 297 -24.46 -10.85 5.53
CA THR A 297 -25.83 -10.34 5.68
C THR A 297 -25.97 -9.30 6.80
N SER A 298 -24.88 -8.60 7.14
CA SER A 298 -24.87 -7.63 8.25
C SER A 298 -26.00 -6.62 8.07
N THR A 299 -26.76 -6.41 9.14
CA THR A 299 -27.84 -5.43 9.16
C THR A 299 -27.35 -4.14 9.83
N PRO A 300 -28.08 -3.01 9.66
CA PRO A 300 -27.79 -1.78 10.39
C PRO A 300 -27.68 -1.99 11.90
N GLU A 301 -28.40 -2.97 12.48
CA GLU A 301 -28.39 -3.30 13.91
C GLU A 301 -27.02 -3.80 14.38
N ASN A 302 -26.29 -4.56 13.55
CA ASN A 302 -24.93 -4.99 13.89
C ASN A 302 -23.99 -3.76 14.02
N PHE A 303 -24.09 -2.81 13.10
CA PHE A 303 -23.28 -1.59 13.13
C PHE A 303 -23.69 -0.64 14.26
N LYS A 304 -24.99 -0.51 14.54
CA LYS A 304 -25.50 0.22 15.72
C LYS A 304 -24.98 -0.37 17.02
N THR A 305 -24.90 -1.69 17.11
CA THR A 305 -24.36 -2.37 18.30
C THR A 305 -22.91 -1.97 18.54
N LEU A 306 -22.07 -1.96 17.49
CA LEU A 306 -20.68 -1.51 17.62
C LEU A 306 -20.58 -0.02 17.97
N ALA A 307 -21.41 0.83 17.37
CA ALA A 307 -21.46 2.26 17.67
C ALA A 307 -21.85 2.53 19.14
N ASN A 308 -22.84 1.81 19.67
CA ASN A 308 -23.23 1.90 21.08
C ASN A 308 -22.08 1.46 22.01
N CYS A 309 -21.37 0.37 21.65
CA CYS A 309 -20.18 -0.05 22.39
C CYS A 309 -19.12 1.05 22.40
N ARG A 310 -18.91 1.74 21.27
CA ARG A 310 -17.98 2.87 21.20
C ARG A 310 -18.40 3.98 22.16
N SER A 311 -19.66 4.39 22.18
CA SER A 311 -20.15 5.43 23.07
C SER A 311 -19.90 5.09 24.54
N GLU A 312 -20.20 3.85 24.96
CA GLU A 312 -19.96 3.39 26.34
C GLU A 312 -18.47 3.33 26.67
N VAL A 313 -17.64 2.83 25.76
CA VAL A 313 -16.18 2.81 25.90
C VAL A 313 -15.61 4.22 26.04
N CYS A 314 -16.02 5.14 25.16
CA CYS A 314 -15.52 6.52 25.15
C CYS A 314 -15.91 7.25 26.43
N LYS A 315 -17.15 7.05 26.90
CA LYS A 315 -17.63 7.55 28.19
C LYS A 315 -16.84 6.98 29.36
N ALA A 316 -16.55 5.67 29.35
CA ALA A 316 -15.81 5.01 30.42
C ALA A 316 -14.34 5.45 30.49
N LEU A 317 -13.72 5.74 29.35
CA LEU A 317 -12.34 6.22 29.25
C LEU A 317 -12.22 7.76 29.34
N GLY A 318 -13.32 8.50 29.23
CA GLY A 318 -13.32 9.97 29.19
C GLY A 318 -12.67 10.54 27.92
N ILE A 319 -12.80 9.84 26.78
CA ILE A 319 -12.25 10.28 25.48
C ILE A 319 -13.38 10.67 24.51
N PRO A 320 -13.13 11.58 23.55
CA PRO A 320 -14.08 11.87 22.48
C PRO A 320 -14.28 10.67 21.54
N GLU A 321 -15.49 10.48 21.03
CA GLU A 321 -15.80 9.38 20.10
C GLU A 321 -14.99 9.45 18.80
N GLU A 322 -14.59 10.64 18.36
CA GLU A 322 -13.77 10.86 17.17
C GLU A 322 -12.36 10.26 17.29
N GLN A 323 -11.90 9.99 18.52
CA GLN A 323 -10.63 9.32 18.79
C GLN A 323 -10.74 7.79 18.84
N CYS A 324 -11.96 7.25 18.72
CA CYS A 324 -12.24 5.83 18.80
C CYS A 324 -12.73 5.33 17.43
N GLU A 325 -11.81 4.72 16.68
CA GLU A 325 -12.06 4.19 15.35
C GLU A 325 -13.12 3.08 15.38
N LEU A 326 -13.96 3.02 14.35
CA LEU A 326 -14.84 1.89 14.05
C LEU A 326 -14.35 1.19 12.79
N SER A 327 -13.95 -0.08 12.93
CA SER A 327 -13.64 -0.97 11.81
C SER A 327 -14.80 -1.91 11.56
N MET A 328 -15.60 -1.56 10.56
CA MET A 328 -16.80 -2.30 10.17
C MET A 328 -17.15 -1.99 8.71
N GLY A 329 -17.76 -2.96 8.03
CA GLY A 329 -18.04 -2.89 6.60
C GLY A 329 -16.98 -3.62 5.76
N MET A 330 -17.48 -4.50 4.91
CA MET A 330 -16.77 -5.33 3.95
C MET A 330 -17.30 -5.05 2.54
N SER A 331 -16.84 -5.81 1.56
CA SER A 331 -17.16 -5.58 0.15
C SER A 331 -18.67 -5.46 -0.17
N SER A 332 -19.57 -6.14 0.55
CA SER A 332 -21.02 -6.08 0.30
C SER A 332 -21.73 -4.93 1.01
N ASP A 333 -21.19 -4.42 2.11
CA ASP A 333 -21.91 -3.57 3.06
C ASP A 333 -21.11 -2.33 3.52
N PHE A 334 -19.94 -2.04 2.94
CA PHE A 334 -19.09 -0.93 3.38
C PHE A 334 -19.74 0.45 3.22
N GLU A 335 -20.58 0.66 2.21
CA GLU A 335 -21.28 1.96 2.02
C GLU A 335 -22.28 2.18 3.17
N LEU A 336 -23.06 1.16 3.51
CA LEU A 336 -23.94 1.18 4.68
C LEU A 336 -23.14 1.38 5.98
N ALA A 337 -22.00 0.69 6.13
CA ALA A 337 -21.15 0.85 7.29
C ALA A 337 -20.63 2.29 7.43
N ILE A 338 -20.31 2.98 6.33
CA ILE A 338 -19.92 4.39 6.32
C ILE A 338 -21.08 5.29 6.76
N GLU A 339 -22.29 5.03 6.26
CA GLU A 339 -23.51 5.73 6.70
C GLU A 339 -23.74 5.56 8.21
N MET A 340 -23.36 4.41 8.75
CA MET A 340 -23.42 4.07 10.17
C MET A 340 -22.20 4.51 10.99
N GLY A 341 -21.29 5.30 10.42
CA GLY A 341 -20.17 5.90 11.16
C GLY A 341 -18.84 5.16 11.11
N SER A 342 -18.67 4.16 10.22
CA SER A 342 -17.39 3.46 10.04
C SER A 342 -16.25 4.42 9.68
N THR A 343 -15.07 4.12 10.20
CA THR A 343 -13.80 4.83 9.92
C THR A 343 -12.78 3.94 9.23
N ASN A 344 -13.02 2.62 9.22
CA ASN A 344 -12.20 1.63 8.56
C ASN A 344 -13.11 0.63 7.84
N VAL A 345 -13.00 0.55 6.52
CA VAL A 345 -13.73 -0.43 5.70
C VAL A 345 -12.74 -1.42 5.10
N ARG A 346 -13.05 -2.71 5.19
CA ARG A 346 -12.13 -3.81 4.85
C ARG A 346 -12.58 -4.47 3.56
N VAL A 347 -11.98 -4.09 2.43
CA VAL A 347 -12.47 -4.47 1.11
C VAL A 347 -11.49 -5.43 0.43
N GLY A 348 -11.99 -6.61 0.03
CA GLY A 348 -11.16 -7.65 -0.59
C GLY A 348 -11.63 -8.03 -1.99
N SER A 349 -12.79 -8.68 -2.09
CA SER A 349 -13.28 -9.27 -3.35
C SER A 349 -13.51 -8.26 -4.46
N ILE A 350 -13.89 -7.02 -4.13
CA ILE A 350 -14.02 -5.95 -5.14
C ILE A 350 -12.64 -5.58 -5.70
N ILE A 351 -11.62 -5.45 -4.85
CA ILE A 351 -10.28 -4.99 -5.26
C ILE A 351 -9.52 -6.10 -6.00
N PHE A 352 -9.55 -7.32 -5.46
CA PHE A 352 -8.66 -8.40 -5.91
C PHE A 352 -9.39 -9.51 -6.68
N GLY A 353 -10.69 -9.36 -6.95
CA GLY A 353 -11.52 -10.39 -7.57
C GLY A 353 -11.80 -11.58 -6.66
N ALA A 354 -12.50 -12.59 -7.21
CA ALA A 354 -12.87 -13.81 -6.50
C ALA A 354 -11.63 -14.56 -5.97
N ARG A 355 -11.85 -15.44 -4.99
CA ARG A 355 -10.78 -16.26 -4.41
C ARG A 355 -10.41 -17.35 -5.40
N GLU A 356 -9.11 -17.51 -5.64
CA GLU A 356 -8.59 -18.71 -6.29
C GLU A 356 -8.47 -19.78 -5.19
N TYR A 357 -9.40 -20.73 -5.16
CA TYR A 357 -9.19 -21.96 -4.39
C TYR A 357 -8.40 -22.91 -5.28
N PRO A 358 -7.25 -23.46 -4.83
CA PRO A 358 -6.66 -24.58 -5.53
C PRO A 358 -7.74 -25.66 -5.60
N LYS A 359 -8.03 -26.13 -6.82
CA LYS A 359 -8.92 -27.28 -7.01
C LYS A 359 -8.34 -28.40 -6.15
N LYS A 360 -9.13 -28.91 -5.20
CA LYS A 360 -8.76 -30.15 -4.50
C LYS A 360 -8.63 -31.23 -5.57
N THR A 361 -7.38 -31.57 -5.91
CA THR A 361 -7.04 -32.74 -6.72
C THR A 361 -7.37 -34.02 -5.99
#